data_AF-A0A1F8LZ23-F1
#
_entry.id   AF-A0A1F8LZ23-F1
#
_cell.length_a   1.000
_cell.length_b   1.000
_cell.length_c   1.000
_cell.angle_alpha   90.00
_cell.angle_beta   90.00
_cell.angle_gamma   90.00
#
_symmetry.space_group_name_H-M   'P 1'
#
loop_
_entity.id
_entity.type
_entity.pdbx_description
1 polymer ?
#
loop_
_entity_poly.entity_id
_entity_poly.type
_entity_poly.pdbx_seq_one_letter_code
_entity_poly.pdbx_strand_id
1 'polypeptide(L)'
;MPAIWYIYHVKKSRHTKPIPKDKLVVIVHKDPEPWGFFINTGIRQFVRKQPGLLVCQVSIKAANYKCLAHDSYVDCTRLYLFEDTELTDVRDPIDKRTKTEIKNAVAVSKTIIVRHKKLILAS
;
A
#
# COMPACT_ATOMS: atom_id res chain seq x y z
N MET A 1 6.47 15.04 -9.69
CA MET A 1 6.92 13.74 -9.15
C MET A 1 6.11 13.42 -7.91
N PRO A 2 5.45 12.25 -7.84
CA PRO A 2 4.66 11.85 -6.68
C PRO A 2 5.47 11.85 -5.38
N ALA A 3 4.93 12.29 -4.25
CA ALA A 3 5.55 12.08 -2.94
C ALA A 3 5.45 10.60 -2.51
N ILE A 4 6.49 10.06 -1.90
CA ILE A 4 6.44 8.77 -1.17
C ILE A 4 5.84 8.98 0.22
N TRP A 5 5.33 7.92 0.82
CA TRP A 5 4.61 7.92 2.10
C TRP A 5 3.34 8.78 2.09
N TYR A 6 2.64 8.76 0.95
CA TYR A 6 1.33 9.37 0.77
C TYR A 6 0.34 8.35 0.21
N ILE A 7 -0.92 8.53 0.59
CA ILE A 7 -2.07 7.84 0.01
C ILE A 7 -2.51 8.61 -1.24
N TYR A 8 -2.71 7.87 -2.32
CA TYR A 8 -3.24 8.36 -3.58
C TYR A 8 -4.53 7.62 -3.92
N HIS A 9 -5.40 8.29 -4.64
CA HIS A 9 -6.56 7.68 -5.26
C HIS A 9 -6.31 7.43 -6.74
N VAL A 10 -6.04 6.18 -7.11
CA VAL A 10 -5.79 5.77 -8.49
C VAL A 10 -7.10 5.34 -9.12
N LYS A 11 -7.57 6.12 -10.10
CA LYS A 11 -8.78 5.80 -10.88
C LYS A 11 -8.51 4.67 -11.87
N LYS A 12 -9.46 3.73 -12.02
CA LYS A 12 -9.39 2.59 -12.95
C LYS A 12 -8.02 1.90 -12.96
N SER A 13 -7.49 1.61 -11.77
CA SER A 13 -6.13 1.05 -11.61
C SER A 13 -5.91 -0.17 -12.50
N ARG A 14 -4.88 -0.14 -13.35
CA ARG A 14 -4.50 -1.24 -14.28
C ARG A 14 -4.16 -2.56 -13.59
N HIS A 15 -3.84 -2.50 -12.30
CA HIS A 15 -3.54 -3.66 -11.46
C HIS A 15 -4.78 -4.39 -10.93
N THR A 16 -5.97 -3.83 -11.14
CA THR A 16 -7.23 -4.47 -10.77
C THR A 16 -7.80 -5.23 -11.96
N LYS A 17 -8.02 -6.53 -11.77
CA LYS A 17 -8.54 -7.46 -12.79
C LYS A 17 -9.73 -8.25 -12.22
N PRO A 18 -10.66 -8.74 -13.06
CA PRO A 18 -10.72 -8.54 -14.51
C PRO A 18 -11.26 -7.15 -14.91
N ILE A 19 -12.00 -6.48 -14.01
CA ILE A 19 -12.59 -5.16 -14.26
C ILE A 19 -11.76 -4.11 -13.51
N PRO A 20 -11.28 -3.05 -14.19
CA PRO A 20 -10.62 -1.93 -13.54
C PRO A 20 -11.51 -1.28 -12.47
N LYS A 21 -10.93 -1.01 -11.31
CA LYS A 21 -11.57 -0.35 -10.17
C LYS A 21 -10.66 0.72 -9.63
N ASP A 22 -11.30 1.74 -9.07
CA ASP A 22 -10.61 2.76 -8.31
C ASP A 22 -9.99 2.15 -7.05
N LYS A 23 -8.80 2.60 -6.70
CA LYS A 23 -8.05 2.10 -5.55
C LYS A 23 -7.37 3.23 -4.81
N LEU A 24 -7.43 3.15 -3.49
CA LEU A 24 -6.49 3.85 -2.64
C LEU A 24 -5.18 3.06 -2.59
N VAL A 25 -4.06 3.76 -2.75
CA VAL A 25 -2.72 3.17 -2.77
C VAL A 25 -1.78 4.00 -1.93
N VAL A 26 -0.86 3.37 -1.22
CA VAL A 26 0.24 4.05 -0.55
C VAL A 26 1.53 3.86 -1.34
N ILE A 27 2.16 4.95 -1.76
CA ILE A 27 3.47 4.88 -2.42
C ILE A 27 4.55 4.83 -1.33
N VAL A 28 5.46 3.85 -1.39
CA VAL A 28 6.41 3.54 -0.30
C VAL A 28 7.88 3.73 -0.68
N HIS A 29 8.21 3.66 -1.96
CA HIS A 29 9.51 4.03 -2.49
C HIS A 29 9.43 4.36 -3.99
N LYS A 30 10.55 4.83 -4.55
CA LYS A 30 10.73 5.09 -5.98
C LYS A 30 12.10 4.61 -6.44
N ASP A 31 12.16 3.91 -7.57
CA ASP A 31 13.43 3.48 -8.19
C ASP A 31 13.24 2.91 -9.61
N PRO A 32 13.31 3.74 -10.68
CA PRO A 32 13.05 5.18 -10.71
C PRO A 32 11.54 5.49 -10.59
N GLU A 33 10.68 4.55 -10.97
CA GLU A 33 9.22 4.74 -10.92
C GLU A 33 8.65 4.50 -9.49
N PRO A 34 7.46 5.04 -9.20
CA PRO A 34 6.74 4.82 -7.95
C PRO A 34 6.27 3.37 -7.73
N TRP A 35 6.50 2.86 -6.53
CA TRP A 35 5.99 1.56 -6.08
C TRP A 35 5.13 1.71 -4.84
N GLY A 36 4.00 0.99 -4.81
CA GLY A 36 3.03 1.12 -3.74
C GLY A 36 2.24 -0.14 -3.42
N PHE A 37 1.54 -0.06 -2.30
CA PHE A 37 0.62 -1.09 -1.81
C PHE A 37 -0.82 -0.64 -1.99
N PHE A 38 -1.72 -1.59 -2.21
CA PHE A 38 -3.15 -1.33 -2.17
C PHE A 38 -3.66 -1.17 -0.75
N ILE A 39 -4.65 -0.30 -0.60
CA ILE A 39 -5.47 -0.18 0.60
C ILE A 39 -6.81 -0.87 0.32
N ASN A 40 -7.16 -1.83 1.18
CA ASN A 40 -8.38 -2.60 1.07
C ASN A 40 -9.23 -2.40 2.32
N THR A 41 -10.54 -2.36 2.11
CA THR A 41 -11.55 -2.18 3.17
C THR A 41 -11.69 -3.42 4.07
N GLY A 42 -11.09 -4.54 3.67
CA GLY A 42 -11.09 -5.78 4.43
C GLY A 42 -10.08 -6.80 3.91
N ILE A 43 -9.76 -7.76 4.76
CA ILE A 43 -8.83 -8.85 4.45
C ILE A 43 -9.60 -10.04 3.85
N ARG A 44 -9.20 -10.48 2.65
CA ARG A 44 -9.80 -11.63 1.95
C ARG A 44 -9.65 -12.93 2.75
N GLN A 45 -10.64 -13.82 2.65
CA GLN A 45 -10.65 -15.09 3.42
C GLN A 45 -9.40 -15.95 3.20
N PHE A 46 -8.86 -15.99 1.97
CA PHE A 46 -7.62 -16.69 1.67
C PHE A 46 -6.44 -16.18 2.50
N VAL A 47 -6.27 -14.86 2.60
CA VAL A 47 -5.20 -14.22 3.39
C VAL A 47 -5.38 -14.51 4.88
N ARG A 48 -6.62 -14.47 5.38
CA ARG A 48 -6.93 -14.80 6.79
C ARG A 48 -6.51 -16.22 7.19
N LYS A 49 -6.56 -17.17 6.26
CA LYS A 49 -6.17 -18.57 6.49
C LYS A 49 -4.65 -18.80 6.41
N GLN A 50 -3.87 -17.80 6.00
CA GLN A 50 -2.43 -17.92 5.83
C GLN A 50 -1.70 -16.95 6.77
N PRO A 51 -1.18 -17.41 7.92
CA PRO A 51 -0.53 -16.55 8.92
C PRO A 51 0.59 -15.66 8.33
N GLY A 52 1.38 -16.20 7.39
CA GLY A 52 2.44 -15.46 6.72
C GLY A 52 1.97 -14.31 5.80
N LEU A 53 0.74 -14.38 5.28
CA LEU A 53 0.14 -13.27 4.53
C LEU A 53 -0.64 -12.33 5.45
N LEU A 54 -1.23 -12.86 6.52
CA LEU A 54 -1.99 -12.09 7.49
C LEU A 54 -1.13 -11.08 8.24
N VAL A 55 0.10 -11.46 8.61
CA VAL A 55 1.08 -10.53 9.23
C VAL A 55 1.48 -9.38 8.30
N CYS A 56 1.24 -9.51 6.99
CA CYS A 56 1.49 -8.45 6.01
C CYS A 56 0.29 -7.48 5.85
N GLN A 57 -0.78 -7.63 6.62
CA GLN A 57 -1.93 -6.73 6.58
C GLN A 57 -1.85 -5.70 7.70
N VAL A 58 -1.51 -4.45 7.36
CA VAL A 58 -1.39 -3.37 8.35
C VAL A 58 -2.73 -2.65 8.49
N SER A 59 -3.31 -2.68 9.68
CA SER A 59 -4.57 -2.00 9.95
C SER A 59 -4.38 -0.49 10.05
N ILE A 60 -5.23 0.27 9.36
CA ILE A 60 -5.26 1.73 9.42
C ILE A 60 -6.67 2.20 9.80
N LYS A 61 -6.74 3.21 10.66
CA LYS A 61 -7.99 3.72 11.22
C LYS A 61 -8.53 4.87 10.38
N ALA A 62 -9.83 4.88 10.10
CA ALA A 62 -10.44 5.99 9.35
C ALA A 62 -10.30 7.33 10.07
N ALA A 63 -10.28 7.31 11.41
CA ALA A 63 -10.06 8.51 12.22
C ALA A 63 -8.71 9.20 11.96
N ASN A 64 -7.72 8.49 11.42
CA ASN A 64 -6.39 9.04 11.15
C ASN A 64 -6.23 9.60 9.73
N TYR A 65 -7.15 9.26 8.80
CA TYR A 65 -7.00 9.54 7.36
C TYR A 65 -8.34 10.00 6.78
N LYS A 66 -8.41 11.26 6.33
CA LYS A 66 -9.64 11.88 5.81
C LYS A 66 -10.19 11.16 4.58
N CYS A 67 -9.33 10.50 3.81
CA CYS A 67 -9.72 9.77 2.61
C CYS A 67 -10.36 8.41 2.88
N LEU A 68 -10.36 7.94 4.13
CA LEU A 68 -10.94 6.65 4.50
C LEU A 68 -12.35 6.85 5.04
N ALA A 69 -13.32 6.20 4.42
CA ALA A 69 -14.69 6.16 4.93
C ALA A 69 -14.86 5.15 6.09
N HIS A 70 -13.93 4.21 6.24
CA HIS A 70 -13.93 3.17 7.26
C HIS A 70 -12.52 2.59 7.45
N ASP A 71 -12.32 1.93 8.59
CA ASP A 71 -11.08 1.21 8.89
C ASP A 71 -10.71 0.28 7.74
N SER A 72 -9.43 0.31 7.39
CA SER A 72 -8.92 -0.36 6.19
C SER A 72 -7.59 -1.05 6.51
N TYR A 73 -7.02 -1.69 5.50
CA TYR A 73 -5.78 -2.43 5.60
C TYR A 73 -4.87 -2.09 4.43
N VAL A 74 -3.61 -1.75 4.72
CA VAL A 74 -2.54 -1.72 3.72
C VAL A 74 -2.11 -3.17 3.47
N ASP A 75 -2.23 -3.62 2.24
CA ASP A 75 -1.87 -4.97 1.82
C ASP A 75 -0.39 -5.02 1.40
N CYS A 76 0.50 -5.32 2.34
CA CYS A 76 1.94 -5.42 2.11
C CYS A 76 2.37 -6.76 1.49
N THR A 77 1.43 -7.58 0.99
CA THR A 77 1.77 -8.86 0.34
C THR A 77 2.19 -8.68 -1.11
N ARG A 78 1.78 -7.60 -1.78
CA ARG A 78 2.12 -7.38 -3.18
C ARG A 78 2.38 -5.90 -3.45
N LEU A 79 3.57 -5.65 -3.97
CA LEU A 79 3.98 -4.32 -4.42
C LEU A 79 3.58 -4.14 -5.88
N TYR A 80 3.08 -2.95 -6.20
CA TYR A 80 2.61 -2.59 -7.54
C TYR A 80 3.39 -1.38 -8.03
N LEU A 81 3.75 -1.42 -9.32
CA LEU A 81 4.41 -0.32 -10.02
C LEU A 81 3.37 0.65 -10.57
N PHE A 82 3.53 1.94 -10.33
CA PHE A 82 2.61 2.96 -10.85
C PHE A 82 3.35 3.93 -11.75
N GLU A 83 2.64 4.48 -12.73
CA GLU A 83 3.13 5.60 -13.53
C GLU A 83 2.86 6.93 -12.79
N ASP A 84 3.70 7.94 -13.02
CA ASP A 84 3.51 9.27 -12.42
C ASP A 84 2.15 9.89 -12.80
N THR A 85 1.64 9.57 -13.99
CA THR A 85 0.32 9.99 -14.50
C THR A 85 -0.86 9.36 -13.73
N GLU A 86 -0.67 8.18 -13.12
CA GLU A 86 -1.67 7.52 -12.27
C GLU A 86 -1.77 8.19 -10.89
N LEU A 87 -0.76 8.97 -10.48
CA LEU A 87 -0.57 9.46 -9.12
C LEU A 87 -0.75 10.98 -9.01
N THR A 88 -1.84 11.47 -9.58
CA THR A 88 -2.20 12.90 -9.58
C THR A 88 -3.15 13.30 -8.45
N ASP A 89 -3.91 12.34 -7.91
CA ASP A 89 -4.93 12.56 -6.87
C ASP A 89 -4.38 12.17 -5.49
N VAL A 90 -3.58 13.06 -4.90
CA VAL A 90 -3.00 12.93 -3.55
C VAL A 90 -4.09 13.11 -2.50
N ARG A 91 -4.12 12.25 -1.48
CA ARG A 91 -5.14 12.25 -0.44
C ARG A 91 -4.61 12.66 0.94
N ASP A 92 -3.84 11.78 1.56
CA ASP A 92 -3.34 11.98 2.93
C ASP A 92 -1.89 11.50 3.06
N PRO A 93 -1.04 12.16 3.87
CA PRO A 93 0.26 11.63 4.25
C PRO A 93 0.12 10.43 5.19
N ILE A 94 1.04 9.48 5.10
CA ILE A 94 1.14 8.37 6.06
C ILE A 94 1.79 8.86 7.35
N ASP A 95 1.13 8.62 8.48
CA ASP A 95 1.68 8.97 9.78
C ASP A 95 2.89 8.09 10.17
N LYS A 96 3.67 8.56 11.15
CA LYS A 96 4.90 7.87 11.58
C LYS A 96 4.63 6.45 12.10
N ARG A 97 3.48 6.22 12.75
CA ARG A 97 3.13 4.92 13.32
C ARG A 97 2.80 3.93 12.22
N THR A 98 1.89 4.29 11.32
CA THR A 98 1.52 3.47 10.16
C THR A 98 2.73 3.21 9.26
N LYS A 99 3.62 4.19 9.06
CA LYS A 99 4.88 3.98 8.34
C LYS A 99 5.74 2.89 8.99
N THR A 100 5.91 2.93 10.31
CA THR A 100 6.64 1.89 11.06
C THR A 100 5.97 0.51 10.93
N GLU A 101 4.65 0.45 11.04
CA GLU A 101 3.91 -0.81 10.91
C GLU A 101 4.03 -1.41 9.49
N ILE A 102 3.97 -0.57 8.44
CA ILE A 102 4.25 -0.97 7.05
C ILE A 102 5.68 -1.51 6.92
N LYS A 103 6.68 -0.82 7.46
CA LYS A 103 8.07 -1.30 7.43
C LYS A 103 8.23 -2.64 8.13
N ASN A 104 7.59 -2.84 9.28
CA ASN A 104 7.63 -4.10 10.01
C ASN A 104 6.99 -5.25 9.21
N ALA A 105 5.82 -5.01 8.61
CA ALA A 105 5.16 -5.96 7.72
C ALA A 105 6.03 -6.32 6.51
N VAL A 106 6.66 -5.33 5.88
CA VAL A 106 7.59 -5.53 4.77
C VAL A 106 8.83 -6.31 5.21
N ALA A 107 9.37 -6.04 6.40
CA ALA A 107 10.53 -6.73 6.97
C ALA A 107 10.32 -8.25 7.14
N VAL A 108 9.09 -8.68 7.44
CA VAL A 108 8.76 -10.11 7.58
C VAL A 108 8.14 -10.72 6.32
N SER A 109 7.71 -9.88 5.36
CA SER A 109 7.12 -10.35 4.11
C SER A 109 8.11 -11.22 3.31
N LYS A 110 7.58 -12.35 2.82
CA LYS A 110 8.27 -13.31 1.95
C LYS A 110 7.99 -13.08 0.46
N THR A 111 7.01 -12.24 0.13
CA THR A 111 6.53 -12.01 -1.24
C THR A 111 7.16 -10.79 -1.89
N ILE A 112 7.71 -9.86 -1.10
CA ILE A 112 8.41 -8.68 -1.61
C ILE A 112 9.88 -9.02 -1.87
N ILE A 113 10.34 -8.75 -3.10
CA ILE A 113 11.73 -9.00 -3.48
C ILE A 113 12.71 -8.13 -2.68
N VAL A 114 13.92 -8.65 -2.47
CA VAL A 114 14.93 -8.07 -1.57
C VAL A 114 15.29 -6.63 -1.92
N ARG A 115 15.40 -6.26 -3.21
CA ARG A 115 15.71 -4.88 -3.64
C ARG A 115 14.68 -3.89 -3.11
N HIS A 116 13.39 -4.10 -3.41
CA HIS A 116 12.32 -3.21 -2.95
C HIS A 116 12.21 -3.18 -1.44
N LYS A 117 12.40 -4.32 -0.78
CA LYS A 117 12.42 -4.41 0.68
C LYS A 117 13.48 -3.47 1.28
N LYS A 118 14.71 -3.49 0.77
CA LYS A 118 15.78 -2.58 1.23
C LYS A 118 15.41 -1.11 1.05
N LEU A 119 14.85 -0.74 -0.12
CA LEU A 119 14.45 0.63 -0.42
C LEU A 119 13.33 1.13 0.51
N ILE A 120 12.31 0.31 0.76
CA ILE A 120 11.20 0.65 1.67
C ILE A 120 11.70 0.79 3.11
N LEU A 121 12.58 -0.10 3.55
CA LEU A 121 13.10 -0.04 4.92
C LEU A 121 14.02 1.17 5.15
N ALA A 122 14.71 1.65 4.11
CA ALA A 122 15.57 2.82 4.16
C ALA A 122 14.84 4.18 4.02
N SER A 123 13.58 4.20 3.57
CA SER A 123 12.86 5.44 3.21
C SER A 123 12.08 6.14 4.31
#